data_AF-K2A5G0-F1
#
_entry.id   AF-K2A5G0-F1
#
_cell.length_a   1.000
_cell.length_b   1.000
_cell.length_c   1.000
_cell.angle_alpha   90.00
_cell.angle_beta   90.00
_cell.angle_gamma   90.00
#
_symmetry.space_group_name_H-M   'P 1'
#
loop_
_entity.id
_entity.type
_entity.pdbx_description
1 polymer ?
#
loop_
_entity_poly.entity_id
_entity_poly.type
_entity_poly.pdbx_seq_one_letter_code
_entity_poly.pdbx_strand_id
1 'polypeptide(L)'
;MNKFLIRQPHNNTVREFFAKEHKQFMLIFSITIIFGLGLTHWANATYNKNYNLAANNPEQGMGSVLGAYTNILDQTNKPADTLLFEGINLIKKDQTEIALLTLEEAVKRDPNYRDAALYTGYTYLRLAQEQTNIKTEKQKNSNSLSNSSDDSLSIRNSLAKAKEYLEKARDIDPLYAKTHEYLAVVYQLLGDTQNTDLSLKRAQDFAK
;
A
#
# COMPACT_ATOMS: atom_id res chain seq x y z
N MET A 1 -75.92 -38.71 -14.59
CA MET A 1 -75.34 -37.37 -14.33
C MET A 1 -74.17 -37.52 -13.37
N ASN A 2 -72.95 -37.66 -13.86
CA ASN A 2 -71.73 -37.71 -13.04
C ASN A 2 -71.11 -36.31 -12.97
N LYS A 3 -71.07 -35.70 -11.79
CA LYS A 3 -70.33 -34.46 -11.53
C LYS A 3 -68.84 -34.80 -11.37
N PHE A 4 -68.03 -34.41 -12.36
CA PHE A 4 -66.58 -34.38 -12.23
C PHE A 4 -66.18 -33.30 -11.22
N LEU A 5 -65.66 -33.71 -10.05
CA LEU A 5 -64.98 -32.82 -9.11
C LEU A 5 -63.54 -32.60 -9.61
N ILE A 6 -63.28 -31.45 -10.21
CA ILE A 6 -61.93 -31.02 -10.58
C ILE A 6 -61.21 -30.62 -9.28
N ARG A 7 -60.27 -31.45 -8.84
CA ARG A 7 -59.41 -31.16 -7.69
C ARG A 7 -58.31 -30.18 -8.15
N GLN A 8 -58.42 -28.92 -7.75
CA GLN A 8 -57.39 -27.91 -7.99
C GLN A 8 -56.10 -28.31 -7.25
N PRO A 9 -54.91 -28.32 -7.89
CA PRO A 9 -53.67 -28.61 -7.19
C PRO A 9 -53.34 -27.46 -6.22
N HIS A 10 -52.95 -27.84 -5.00
CA HIS A 10 -52.61 -26.93 -3.91
C HIS A 10 -51.45 -26.01 -4.32
N ASN A 11 -51.75 -24.75 -4.64
CA ASN A 11 -50.79 -23.71 -5.04
C ASN A 11 -49.91 -23.20 -3.87
N ASN A 12 -50.03 -23.81 -2.69
CA ASN A 12 -49.39 -23.37 -1.45
C ASN A 12 -47.97 -23.95 -1.29
N THR A 13 -47.74 -25.19 -1.73
CA THR A 13 -46.45 -25.88 -1.55
C THR A 13 -45.31 -25.25 -2.36
N VAL A 14 -45.59 -24.80 -3.59
CA VAL A 14 -44.59 -24.11 -4.44
C VAL A 14 -44.25 -22.73 -3.86
N ARG A 15 -45.25 -21.97 -3.40
CA ARG A 15 -45.04 -20.67 -2.75
C ARG A 15 -44.28 -20.78 -1.43
N GLU A 16 -44.58 -21.79 -0.62
CA GLU A 16 -43.87 -22.04 0.64
C GLU A 16 -42.42 -22.46 0.44
N PHE A 17 -42.14 -23.27 -0.59
CA PHE A 17 -40.78 -23.65 -0.98
C PHE A 17 -39.95 -22.42 -1.39
N PHE A 18 -40.47 -21.58 -2.29
CA PHE A 18 -39.79 -20.35 -2.72
C PHE A 18 -39.62 -19.33 -1.58
N ALA A 19 -40.59 -19.23 -0.65
CA ALA A 19 -40.48 -18.34 0.51
C ALA A 19 -39.41 -18.83 1.52
N LYS A 20 -39.24 -20.15 1.67
CA LYS A 20 -38.24 -20.74 2.57
C LYS A 20 -36.82 -20.59 2.01
N GLU A 21 -36.64 -20.89 0.71
CA GLU A 21 -35.39 -20.68 -0.02
C GLU A 21 -34.98 -19.20 0.02
N HIS A 22 -35.90 -18.28 -0.31
CA HIS A 22 -35.65 -16.83 -0.25
C HIS A 22 -35.28 -16.34 1.16
N LYS A 23 -35.91 -16.88 2.22
CA LYS A 23 -35.54 -16.56 3.61
C LYS A 23 -34.15 -17.08 3.97
N GLN A 24 -33.76 -18.27 3.50
CA GLN A 24 -32.40 -18.80 3.72
C GLN A 24 -31.35 -17.97 2.98
N PHE A 25 -31.60 -17.59 1.71
CA PHE A 25 -30.73 -16.68 0.97
C PHE A 25 -30.58 -15.32 1.66
N MET A 26 -31.69 -14.73 2.14
CA MET A 26 -31.65 -13.46 2.89
C MET A 26 -30.88 -13.58 4.21
N LEU A 27 -30.99 -14.72 4.90
CA LEU A 27 -30.25 -14.99 6.15
C LEU A 27 -28.74 -15.13 5.90
N ILE A 28 -28.35 -15.89 4.87
CA ILE A 28 -26.93 -16.05 4.52
C ILE A 28 -26.33 -14.71 4.07
N PHE A 29 -27.06 -13.96 3.25
CA PHE A 29 -26.63 -12.65 2.75
C PHE A 29 -26.47 -11.61 3.88
N SER A 30 -27.39 -11.58 4.84
CA SER A 30 -27.30 -10.69 6.02
C SER A 30 -26.15 -11.08 6.95
N ILE A 31 -25.90 -12.38 7.17
CA ILE A 31 -24.75 -12.85 7.95
C ILE A 31 -23.43 -12.43 7.27
N THR A 32 -23.30 -12.58 5.95
CA THR A 32 -22.08 -12.16 5.23
C THR A 32 -21.84 -10.64 5.30
N ILE A 33 -22.89 -9.82 5.27
CA ILE A 33 -22.77 -8.36 5.41
C ILE A 33 -22.35 -7.99 6.85
N ILE A 34 -22.96 -8.61 7.87
CA ILE A 34 -22.65 -8.34 9.27
C ILE A 34 -21.21 -8.75 9.60
N PHE A 35 -20.76 -9.92 9.13
CA PHE A 35 -19.37 -10.36 9.32
C PHE A 35 -18.37 -9.46 8.57
N GLY A 36 -18.68 -9.04 7.34
CA GLY A 36 -17.82 -8.14 6.58
C GLY A 36 -17.66 -6.77 7.25
N LEU A 37 -18.76 -6.17 7.73
CA LEU A 37 -18.71 -4.87 8.42
C LEU A 37 -18.04 -4.98 9.80
N GLY A 38 -18.24 -6.09 10.53
CA GLY A 38 -17.60 -6.33 11.82
C GLY A 38 -16.06 -6.43 11.73
N LEU A 39 -15.54 -7.08 10.68
CA LEU A 39 -14.10 -7.24 10.47
C LEU A 39 -13.40 -5.91 10.17
N THR A 40 -14.00 -5.07 9.32
CA THR A 40 -13.43 -3.74 9.00
C THR A 40 -13.44 -2.80 10.20
N HIS A 41 -14.47 -2.84 11.04
CA HIS A 41 -14.53 -2.06 12.26
C HIS A 41 -13.44 -2.49 13.26
N TRP A 42 -13.19 -3.80 13.40
CA TRP A 42 -12.13 -4.32 14.25
C TRP A 42 -10.72 -3.96 13.73
N ALA A 43 -10.50 -4.04 12.42
CA ALA A 43 -9.23 -3.66 11.80
C ALA A 43 -8.92 -2.16 12.03
N ASN A 44 -9.90 -1.29 11.82
CA ASN A 44 -9.78 0.14 12.09
C ASN A 44 -9.58 0.46 13.59
N ALA A 45 -10.30 -0.23 14.48
CA ALA A 45 -10.12 -0.07 15.92
C ALA A 45 -8.71 -0.49 16.36
N THR A 46 -8.21 -1.60 15.83
CA THR A 46 -6.84 -2.08 16.08
C THR A 46 -5.79 -1.10 15.56
N TYR A 47 -5.96 -0.58 14.33
CA TYR A 47 -5.08 0.46 13.77
C TYR A 47 -5.05 1.71 14.65
N ASN A 48 -6.22 2.26 15.01
CA ASN A 48 -6.29 3.48 15.82
C ASN A 48 -5.68 3.28 17.21
N LYS A 49 -5.92 2.12 17.84
CA LYS A 49 -5.30 1.76 19.12
C LYS A 49 -3.77 1.71 18.98
N ASN A 50 -3.26 1.02 17.97
CA ASN A 50 -1.82 0.89 17.76
C ASN A 50 -1.18 2.23 17.39
N TYR A 51 -1.88 3.08 16.64
CA TYR A 51 -1.42 4.42 16.27
C TYR A 51 -1.25 5.31 17.51
N ASN A 52 -2.24 5.30 18.40
CA ASN A 52 -2.14 6.01 19.69
C ASN A 52 -1.05 5.43 20.60
N LEU A 53 -0.79 4.11 20.53
CA LEU A 53 0.32 3.49 21.26
C LEU A 53 1.68 3.93 20.71
N ALA A 54 1.86 3.94 19.38
CA ALA A 54 3.08 4.39 18.71
C ALA A 54 3.38 5.87 18.97
N ALA A 55 2.35 6.72 19.06
CA ALA A 55 2.51 8.12 19.45
C ALA A 55 3.14 8.29 20.85
N ASN A 56 2.91 7.34 21.76
CA ASN A 56 3.45 7.37 23.12
C ASN A 56 4.72 6.52 23.30
N ASN A 57 4.93 5.51 22.45
CA ASN A 57 6.06 4.57 22.50
C ASN A 57 6.46 4.13 21.07
N PRO A 58 7.18 4.97 20.30
CA PRO A 58 7.42 4.75 18.87
C PRO A 58 8.24 3.49 18.56
N GLU A 59 9.23 3.14 19.38
CA GLU A 59 10.09 1.96 19.16
C GLU A 59 9.36 0.62 19.24
N GLN A 60 8.24 0.53 19.97
CA GLN A 60 7.46 -0.71 20.11
C GLN A 60 6.13 -0.68 19.33
N GLY A 61 5.65 0.51 18.97
CA GLY A 61 4.33 0.68 18.36
C GLY A 61 4.30 0.55 16.84
N MET A 62 5.35 0.99 16.14
CA MET A 62 5.27 1.21 14.70
C MET A 62 5.04 -0.09 13.90
N GLY A 63 5.71 -1.19 14.24
CA GLY A 63 5.47 -2.50 13.60
C GLY A 63 4.02 -2.99 13.77
N SER A 64 3.39 -2.70 14.92
CA SER A 64 1.99 -3.05 15.17
C SER A 64 1.01 -2.15 14.39
N VAL A 65 1.37 -0.88 14.16
CA VAL A 65 0.62 0.04 13.29
C VAL A 65 0.65 -0.47 11.84
N LEU A 66 1.84 -0.79 11.35
CA LEU A 66 2.02 -1.31 9.99
C LEU A 66 1.25 -2.60 9.77
N GLY A 67 1.36 -3.58 10.69
CA GLY A 67 0.62 -4.83 10.59
C GLY A 67 -0.91 -4.63 10.59
N ALA A 68 -1.43 -3.73 11.43
CA ALA A 68 -2.86 -3.40 11.45
C ALA A 68 -3.30 -2.71 10.15
N TYR A 69 -2.47 -1.83 9.59
CA TYR A 69 -2.77 -1.14 8.34
C TYR A 69 -2.72 -2.08 7.13
N THR A 70 -1.76 -3.01 7.07
CA THR A 70 -1.72 -4.06 6.02
C THR A 70 -3.01 -4.88 6.01
N ASN A 71 -3.53 -5.26 7.18
CA ASN A 71 -4.82 -5.96 7.26
C ASN A 71 -5.99 -5.11 6.69
N ILE A 72 -5.98 -3.80 6.90
CA ILE A 72 -6.97 -2.91 6.30
C ILE A 72 -6.84 -2.93 4.78
N LEU A 73 -5.62 -2.80 4.25
CA LEU A 73 -5.37 -2.83 2.81
C LEU A 73 -5.85 -4.14 2.17
N ASP A 74 -5.52 -5.29 2.78
CA ASP A 74 -5.92 -6.63 2.31
C ASP A 74 -7.44 -6.82 2.27
N GLN A 75 -8.14 -6.25 3.26
CA GLN A 75 -9.61 -6.31 3.33
C GLN A 75 -10.29 -5.32 2.37
N THR A 76 -9.59 -4.25 2.00
CA THR A 76 -10.13 -3.26 1.08
C THR A 76 -9.91 -3.67 -0.38
N ASN A 77 -10.96 -3.54 -1.20
CA ASN A 77 -10.84 -3.69 -2.64
C ASN A 77 -10.63 -2.35 -3.35
N LYS A 78 -9.72 -1.50 -2.82
CA LYS A 78 -9.42 -0.20 -3.42
C LYS A 78 -8.66 -0.39 -4.75
N PRO A 79 -9.04 0.33 -5.82
CA PRO A 79 -8.28 0.32 -7.07
C PRO A 79 -6.93 1.04 -6.92
N ALA A 80 -6.01 0.76 -7.84
CA ALA A 80 -4.62 1.24 -7.77
C ALA A 80 -4.50 2.78 -7.78
N ASP A 81 -5.35 3.47 -8.52
CA ASP A 81 -5.43 4.94 -8.56
C ASP A 81 -5.82 5.55 -7.21
N THR A 82 -6.79 4.97 -6.54
CA THR A 82 -7.21 5.40 -5.20
C THR A 82 -6.08 5.20 -4.19
N LEU A 83 -5.42 4.03 -4.23
CA LEU A 83 -4.27 3.75 -3.37
C LEU A 83 -3.09 4.69 -3.66
N LEU A 84 -2.83 5.03 -4.93
CA LEU A 84 -1.83 6.04 -5.31
C LEU A 84 -2.12 7.39 -4.66
N PHE A 85 -3.34 7.91 -4.80
CA PHE A 85 -3.71 9.20 -4.21
C PHE A 85 -3.60 9.19 -2.69
N GLU A 86 -3.99 8.09 -2.04
CA GLU A 86 -3.83 7.91 -0.60
C GLU A 86 -2.35 7.91 -0.19
N GLY A 87 -1.51 7.13 -0.89
CA GLY A 87 -0.06 7.11 -0.69
C GLY A 87 0.59 8.49 -0.80
N ILE A 88 0.25 9.25 -1.85
CA ILE A 88 0.74 10.64 -2.03
C ILE A 88 0.31 11.54 -0.86
N ASN A 89 -0.91 11.38 -0.35
CA ASN A 89 -1.37 12.16 0.79
C ASN A 89 -0.67 11.77 2.09
N LEU A 90 -0.34 10.49 2.28
CA LEU A 90 0.44 10.00 3.42
C LEU A 90 1.88 10.53 3.39
N ILE A 91 2.51 10.57 2.20
CA ILE A 91 3.82 11.22 1.97
C ILE A 91 3.79 12.68 2.45
N LYS A 92 2.75 13.45 2.10
CA LYS A 92 2.61 14.86 2.51
C LYS A 92 2.43 15.03 4.02
N LYS A 93 1.93 14.01 4.71
CA LYS A 93 1.74 13.98 6.17
C LYS A 93 2.95 13.42 6.92
N ASP A 94 4.05 13.17 6.23
CA ASP A 94 5.27 12.57 6.81
C ASP A 94 5.06 11.15 7.36
N GLN A 95 4.04 10.44 6.86
CA GLN A 95 3.75 9.06 7.20
C GLN A 95 4.43 8.10 6.21
N THR A 96 5.76 8.22 6.06
CA THR A 96 6.56 7.56 5.01
C THR A 96 6.36 6.04 4.97
N GLU A 97 6.36 5.36 6.12
CA GLU A 97 6.21 3.90 6.18
C GLU A 97 4.81 3.42 5.77
N ILE A 98 3.75 4.13 6.17
CA ILE A 98 2.37 3.81 5.80
C ILE A 98 2.15 4.11 4.31
N ALA A 99 2.70 5.23 3.82
CA ALA A 99 2.68 5.57 2.40
C ALA A 99 3.31 4.47 1.56
N LEU A 100 4.44 3.92 2.03
CA LEU A 100 5.16 2.86 1.34
C LEU A 100 4.30 1.61 1.18
N LEU A 101 3.68 1.11 2.25
CA LEU A 101 2.77 -0.04 2.19
C LEU A 101 1.61 0.19 1.21
N THR A 102 1.03 1.40 1.25
CA THR A 102 -0.10 1.77 0.38
C THR A 102 0.29 1.77 -1.09
N LEU A 103 1.46 2.30 -1.41
CA LEU A 103 1.97 2.41 -2.78
C LEU A 103 2.46 1.08 -3.33
N GLU A 104 3.07 0.23 -2.50
CA GLU A 104 3.39 -1.15 -2.88
C GLU A 104 2.13 -1.95 -3.21
N GLU A 105 1.07 -1.79 -2.41
CA GLU A 105 -0.23 -2.40 -2.71
C GLU A 105 -0.81 -1.82 -4.01
N ALA A 106 -0.67 -0.51 -4.29
CA ALA A 106 -1.09 0.08 -5.57
C ALA A 106 -0.37 -0.58 -6.77
N VAL A 107 0.94 -0.81 -6.68
CA VAL A 107 1.72 -1.49 -7.71
C VAL A 107 1.33 -2.96 -7.85
N LYS A 108 0.95 -3.63 -6.75
CA LYS A 108 0.45 -5.01 -6.78
C LYS A 108 -0.91 -5.10 -7.47
N ARG A 109 -1.80 -4.12 -7.25
CA ARG A 109 -3.13 -4.05 -7.91
C ARG A 109 -3.02 -3.78 -9.40
N ASP A 110 -2.12 -2.89 -9.79
CA ASP A 110 -1.81 -2.64 -11.20
C ASP A 110 -0.29 -2.55 -11.42
N PRO A 111 0.34 -3.66 -11.85
CA PRO A 111 1.76 -3.71 -12.11
C PRO A 111 2.23 -2.77 -13.23
N ASN A 112 1.35 -2.31 -14.11
CA ASN A 112 1.70 -1.42 -15.23
C ASN A 112 1.37 0.05 -14.92
N TYR A 113 1.02 0.37 -13.67
CA TYR A 113 0.72 1.74 -13.29
C TYR A 113 2.00 2.51 -12.98
N ARG A 114 2.51 3.24 -13.99
CA ARG A 114 3.74 4.05 -13.91
C ARG A 114 3.83 4.89 -12.63
N ASP A 115 2.78 5.65 -12.33
CA ASP A 115 2.82 6.60 -11.21
C ASP A 115 2.87 5.88 -9.86
N ALA A 116 2.21 4.73 -9.71
CA ALA A 116 2.37 3.90 -8.52
C ALA A 116 3.83 3.45 -8.36
N ALA A 117 4.46 2.93 -9.41
CA ALA A 117 5.87 2.54 -9.36
C ALA A 117 6.80 3.73 -9.06
N LEU A 118 6.58 4.87 -9.72
CA LEU A 118 7.34 6.11 -9.50
C LEU A 118 7.28 6.56 -8.04
N TYR A 119 6.07 6.66 -7.47
CA TYR A 119 5.89 7.14 -6.11
C TYR A 119 6.36 6.12 -5.06
N THR A 120 6.27 4.81 -5.33
CA THR A 120 6.91 3.79 -4.49
C THR A 120 8.43 3.97 -4.47
N GLY A 121 9.06 4.14 -5.64
CA GLY A 121 10.49 4.37 -5.74
C GLY A 121 10.95 5.67 -5.05
N TYR A 122 10.19 6.75 -5.23
CA TYR A 122 10.41 8.02 -4.51
C TYR A 122 10.29 7.86 -2.99
N THR A 123 9.32 7.06 -2.51
CA THR A 123 9.11 6.83 -1.08
C THR A 123 10.28 6.04 -0.47
N TYR A 124 10.80 5.03 -1.17
CA TYR A 124 12.02 4.33 -0.76
C TYR A 124 13.25 5.24 -0.71
N LEU A 125 13.40 6.14 -1.70
CA LEU A 125 14.48 7.14 -1.69
C LEU A 125 14.40 8.04 -0.45
N ARG A 126 13.20 8.50 -0.10
CA ARG A 126 12.97 9.32 1.09
C ARG A 126 13.27 8.55 2.38
N LEU A 127 12.87 7.29 2.48
CA LEU A 127 13.19 6.41 3.61
C LEU A 127 14.72 6.26 3.79
N ALA A 128 15.47 6.11 2.69
CA ALA A 128 16.93 6.06 2.75
C ALA A 128 17.55 7.37 3.28
N GLN A 129 16.98 8.52 2.92
CA GLN A 129 17.42 9.84 3.40
C GLN A 129 17.13 10.03 4.89
N GLU A 130 15.93 9.65 5.34
CA GLU A 130 15.55 9.67 6.77
C GLU A 130 16.51 8.81 7.61
N GLN A 131 16.79 7.58 7.16
CA GLN A 131 17.76 6.67 7.79
C GLN A 131 19.17 7.27 7.85
N THR A 132 19.58 7.98 6.80
CA THR A 132 20.88 8.66 6.74
C THR A 132 20.97 9.79 7.78
N ASN A 133 19.92 10.60 7.91
CA ASN A 133 19.88 11.69 8.88
C ASN A 133 19.96 11.17 10.32
N ILE A 134 19.21 10.11 10.64
CA ILE A 134 19.22 9.46 11.96
C ILE A 134 20.63 8.97 12.31
N LYS A 135 21.34 8.36 11.35
CA LYS A 135 22.72 7.90 11.56
C LYS A 135 23.66 9.06 11.89
N THR A 136 23.58 10.17 11.16
CA THR A 136 24.41 11.36 11.40
C THR A 136 24.14 11.97 12.78
N GLU A 137 22.89 12.03 13.22
CA GLU A 137 22.53 12.53 14.55
C GLU A 137 23.05 11.64 15.69
N LYS A 138 22.91 10.31 15.57
CA LYS A 138 23.44 9.35 16.55
C LYS A 138 24.96 9.46 16.68
N GLN A 139 25.68 9.61 15.55
CA GLN A 139 27.13 9.78 15.53
C GLN A 139 27.58 11.08 16.22
N LYS A 140 26.81 12.16 16.10
CA LYS A 140 27.11 13.44 16.75
C LYS A 140 26.90 13.39 18.26
N ASN A 141 25.95 12.58 18.73
CA ASN A 141 25.51 12.54 20.12
C ASN A 141 26.17 11.43 20.96
N SER A 142 26.95 10.54 20.34
CA SER A 142 27.63 9.44 21.06
C SER A 142 29.12 9.39 20.73
N ASN A 143 29.98 9.36 21.76
CA ASN A 143 31.40 8.97 21.65
C ASN A 143 31.56 7.43 21.45
N SER A 144 30.48 6.72 21.12
CA SER A 144 30.43 5.26 21.07
C SER A 144 30.40 4.75 19.63
N LEU A 145 31.39 3.94 19.27
CA LEU A 145 31.31 3.02 18.14
C LEU A 145 30.32 1.91 18.47
N SER A 146 29.04 2.09 18.16
CA SER A 146 28.08 1.00 18.14
C SER A 146 27.38 0.93 16.77
N ASN A 147 27.76 -0.12 16.03
CA ASN A 147 27.14 -0.79 14.88
C ASN A 147 26.73 0.05 13.66
N SER A 148 27.71 0.70 13.02
CA SER A 148 27.56 1.40 11.74
C SER A 148 27.20 0.51 10.53
N SER A 149 27.28 -0.82 10.67
CA SER A 149 27.08 -1.80 9.59
C SER A 149 25.61 -2.06 9.28
N ASP A 150 24.74 -2.21 10.29
CA ASP A 150 23.32 -2.53 10.10
C ASP A 150 22.55 -1.33 9.52
N ASP A 151 22.82 -0.13 10.02
CA ASP A 151 22.25 1.11 9.46
C ASP A 151 22.68 1.32 8.00
N SER A 152 23.93 0.97 7.65
CA SER A 152 24.42 1.06 6.28
C SER A 152 23.77 0.04 5.34
N LEU A 153 23.43 -1.16 5.84
CA LEU A 153 22.75 -2.19 5.05
C LEU A 153 21.30 -1.78 4.77
N SER A 154 20.59 -1.24 5.77
CA SER A 154 19.21 -0.76 5.59
C SER A 154 19.12 0.35 4.55
N ILE A 155 20.00 1.35 4.61
CA ILE A 155 20.06 2.44 3.62
C ILE A 155 20.31 1.88 2.22
N ARG A 156 21.27 0.94 2.08
CA ARG A 156 21.55 0.30 0.78
C ARG A 156 20.36 -0.49 0.24
N ASN A 157 19.64 -1.20 1.11
CA ASN A 157 18.44 -1.93 0.71
C ASN A 157 17.32 -0.97 0.23
N SER A 158 17.10 0.13 0.95
CA SER A 158 16.14 1.17 0.55
C SER A 158 16.50 1.79 -0.79
N LEU A 159 17.79 2.10 -1.04
CA LEU A 159 18.24 2.61 -2.34
C LEU A 159 18.11 1.59 -3.47
N ALA A 160 18.37 0.31 -3.19
CA ALA A 160 18.20 -0.76 -4.18
C ALA A 160 16.73 -0.90 -4.60
N LYS A 161 15.79 -0.88 -3.64
CA LYS A 161 14.36 -0.90 -3.94
C LYS A 161 13.90 0.38 -4.64
N ALA A 162 14.41 1.55 -4.23
CA ALA A 162 14.13 2.80 -4.93
C ALA A 162 14.50 2.70 -6.42
N LYS A 163 15.71 2.19 -6.71
CA LYS A 163 16.17 1.94 -8.07
C LYS A 163 15.22 1.01 -8.81
N GLU A 164 14.90 -0.15 -8.25
CA GLU A 164 14.03 -1.15 -8.87
C GLU A 164 12.68 -0.57 -9.32
N TYR A 165 11.98 0.11 -8.42
CA TYR A 165 10.67 0.68 -8.72
C TYR A 165 10.74 1.85 -9.72
N LEU A 166 11.80 2.66 -9.66
CA LEU A 166 11.99 3.74 -10.64
C LEU A 166 12.39 3.21 -12.03
N GLU A 167 13.18 2.14 -12.10
CA GLU A 167 13.47 1.44 -13.35
C GLU A 167 12.19 0.85 -13.94
N LYS A 168 11.34 0.24 -13.10
CA LYS A 168 10.00 -0.21 -13.53
C LYS A 168 9.14 0.95 -14.07
N ALA A 169 9.11 2.10 -13.40
CA ALA A 169 8.39 3.28 -13.89
C ALA A 169 8.93 3.77 -15.23
N ARG A 170 10.26 3.73 -15.43
CA ARG A 170 10.93 4.10 -16.68
C ARG A 170 10.59 3.11 -17.79
N ASP A 171 10.52 1.82 -17.49
CA ASP A 171 10.23 0.80 -18.49
C ASP A 171 8.77 0.89 -18.99
N ILE A 172 7.84 1.38 -18.14
CA ILE A 172 6.45 1.67 -18.51
C ILE A 172 6.35 2.96 -19.35
N ASP A 173 7.05 4.02 -18.94
CA ASP A 173 7.07 5.31 -19.65
C ASP A 173 8.49 5.88 -19.70
N PRO A 174 9.24 5.57 -20.78
CA PRO A 174 10.63 5.97 -20.91
C PRO A 174 10.84 7.48 -21.05
N LEU A 175 9.79 8.23 -21.40
CA LEU A 175 9.85 9.67 -21.66
C LEU A 175 9.43 10.50 -20.46
N TYR A 176 9.05 9.90 -19.34
CA TYR A 176 8.63 10.65 -18.17
C TYR A 176 9.85 11.26 -17.45
N ALA A 177 10.04 12.57 -17.59
CA ALA A 177 11.20 13.30 -17.07
C ALA A 177 11.43 13.06 -15.56
N LYS A 178 10.35 13.06 -14.76
CA LYS A 178 10.43 12.89 -13.30
C LYS A 178 11.05 11.56 -12.89
N THR A 179 10.82 10.49 -13.65
CA THR A 179 11.45 9.19 -13.38
C THR A 179 12.96 9.29 -13.48
N HIS A 180 13.46 9.97 -14.52
CA HIS A 180 14.90 10.16 -14.72
C HIS A 180 15.52 11.10 -13.68
N GLU A 181 14.77 12.11 -13.21
CA GLU A 181 15.23 12.94 -12.08
C GLU A 181 15.47 12.09 -10.82
N TYR A 182 14.52 11.22 -10.45
CA TYR A 182 14.68 10.39 -9.27
C TYR A 182 15.74 9.29 -9.45
N LEU A 183 15.85 8.70 -10.66
CA LEU A 183 16.92 7.75 -10.96
C LEU A 183 18.29 8.39 -10.84
N ALA A 184 18.47 9.63 -11.30
CA ALA A 184 19.73 10.35 -11.15
C ALA A 184 20.13 10.47 -9.67
N VAL A 185 19.19 10.85 -8.79
CA VAL A 185 19.44 10.94 -7.34
C VAL A 185 19.84 9.58 -6.77
N VAL A 186 19.13 8.50 -7.13
CA VAL A 186 19.44 7.16 -6.65
C VAL A 186 20.82 6.68 -7.12
N TYR A 187 21.16 6.86 -8.41
CA TYR A 187 22.48 6.52 -8.93
C TYR A 187 23.60 7.33 -8.25
N GLN A 188 23.37 8.62 -7.98
CA GLN A 188 24.32 9.46 -7.27
C GLN A 188 24.57 8.93 -5.85
N LEU A 189 23.53 8.56 -5.12
CA LEU A 189 23.64 8.00 -3.77
C LEU A 189 24.30 6.61 -3.75
N LEU A 190 24.20 5.86 -4.85
CA LEU A 190 24.89 4.58 -5.05
C LEU A 190 26.33 4.74 -5.57
N GLY A 191 26.76 5.95 -5.94
CA GLY A 191 28.08 6.22 -6.51
C GLY A 191 28.24 5.86 -8.00
N ASP A 192 27.14 5.64 -8.71
CA ASP A 192 27.10 5.33 -10.14
C ASP A 192 27.06 6.62 -10.97
N THR A 193 28.22 7.24 -11.16
CA THR A 193 28.35 8.54 -11.85
C THR A 193 27.90 8.48 -13.30
N GLN A 194 28.18 7.38 -14.01
CA GLN A 194 27.80 7.21 -15.41
C GLN A 194 26.28 7.24 -15.60
N ASN A 195 25.54 6.45 -14.82
CA ASN A 195 24.08 6.42 -14.92
C ASN A 195 23.42 7.68 -14.35
N THR A 196 24.09 8.38 -13.43
CA THR A 196 23.67 9.70 -12.94
C THR A 196 23.64 10.70 -14.10
N ASP A 197 24.74 10.89 -14.82
CA ASP A 197 24.84 11.85 -15.92
C ASP A 197 23.85 11.53 -17.06
N LEU A 198 23.70 10.24 -17.38
CA LEU A 198 22.74 9.78 -18.38
C LEU A 198 21.31 10.11 -17.97
N SER A 199 20.95 9.87 -16.71
CA SER A 199 19.59 10.12 -16.20
C SER A 199 19.31 11.62 -16.12
N LEU A 200 20.26 12.44 -15.68
CA LEU A 200 20.12 13.90 -15.67
C LEU A 200 19.90 14.45 -17.07
N LYS A 201 20.66 13.97 -18.06
CA LYS A 201 20.49 14.38 -19.44
C LYS A 201 19.09 14.04 -19.97
N ARG A 202 18.61 12.82 -19.72
CA ARG A 202 17.26 12.40 -20.11
C ARG A 202 16.17 13.22 -19.43
N ALA A 203 16.31 13.50 -18.13
CA ALA A 203 15.39 14.36 -17.42
C ALA A 203 15.28 15.75 -18.08
N GLN A 204 16.42 16.36 -18.46
CA GLN A 204 16.45 17.65 -19.15
C GLN A 204 15.86 17.59 -20.57
N ASP A 205 16.15 16.53 -21.30
CA ASP A 205 15.64 16.35 -22.67
C ASP A 205 14.12 16.18 -22.70
N PHE A 206 13.55 15.51 -21.69
CA PHE A 206 12.11 15.22 -21.60
C PHE A 206 11.29 16.25 -20.80
N ALA A 207 11.94 17.22 -20.14
CA ALA A 207 11.25 18.28 -19.38
C ALA A 207 10.75 19.45 -20.24
N LYS A 208 10.97 19.39 -21.56
CA LYS A 208 10.59 20.43 -22.53
C LYS A 208 9.23 20.15 -23.16
#